data_AF-A0A7G8T9F5-F1
#
_entry.id   AF-A0A7G8T9F5-F1
#
_cell.length_a   1.000
_cell.length_b   1.000
_cell.length_c   1.000
_cell.angle_alpha   90.00
_cell.angle_beta   90.00
_cell.angle_gamma   90.00
#
_symmetry.space_group_name_H-M   'P 1'
#
loop_
_entity.id
_entity.type
_entity.pdbx_description
1 polymer ?
#
loop_
_entity_poly.entity_id
_entity_poly.type
_entity_poly.pdbx_seq_one_letter_code
_entity_poly.pdbx_strand_id
1 'polypeptide(L)'
;MDKSNPSELERLGPEIPVKTTAVPMGLPGVNRRTVDGFVLMTGIVLLESERDGQGRYYGGAGMDGMYLRTPHLFTPVKNESGEIRAFREVLPVPVKTRKPPRRSDPER
;
A
#
# COMPACT_ATOMS: atom_id res chain seq x y z
N MET A 1 2.03 32.16 -1.90
CA MET A 1 3.14 31.19 -1.97
C MET A 1 3.04 30.33 -0.73
N ASP A 2 2.21 29.29 -0.78
CA ASP A 2 2.03 28.36 0.33
C ASP A 2 3.32 27.57 0.53
N LYS A 3 3.90 27.76 1.73
CA LYS A 3 5.03 26.99 2.22
C LYS A 3 4.53 25.60 2.58
N SER A 4 4.54 24.69 1.61
CA SER A 4 4.36 23.26 1.90
C SER A 4 5.44 22.84 2.89
N ASN A 5 5.01 22.53 4.10
CA ASN A 5 5.84 22.14 5.23
C ASN A 5 6.55 20.80 4.91
N PRO A 6 7.90 20.70 4.92
CA PRO A 6 8.62 19.49 4.47
C PRO A 6 8.57 18.30 5.46
N SER A 7 7.64 18.30 6.43
CA SER A 7 7.50 17.24 7.42
C SER A 7 6.44 16.16 7.09
N GLU A 8 5.72 16.28 5.96
CA GLU A 8 4.79 15.26 5.45
C GLU A 8 5.38 14.41 4.32
N LEU A 9 6.71 14.24 4.28
CA LEU A 9 7.26 13.10 3.56
C LEU A 9 6.90 11.85 4.38
N GLU A 10 5.72 11.28 4.11
CA GLU A 10 5.54 9.84 4.22
C GLU A 10 6.84 9.19 3.72
N ARG A 11 7.44 8.33 4.52
CA ARG A 11 8.65 7.63 4.07
C ARG A 11 8.21 6.70 2.96
N LEU A 12 8.37 7.13 1.71
CA LEU A 12 7.95 6.33 0.58
C LEU A 12 9.04 5.33 0.23
N GLY A 13 8.63 4.09 0.01
CA GLY A 13 9.45 3.05 -0.60
C GLY A 13 9.82 3.38 -2.06
N PRO A 14 10.54 2.46 -2.73
CA PRO A 14 10.86 2.60 -4.15
C PRO A 14 9.58 2.59 -5.01
N GLU A 15 9.69 3.12 -6.23
CA GLU A 15 8.61 2.99 -7.23
C GLU A 15 8.47 1.54 -7.67
N ILE A 16 7.25 1.04 -7.62
CA ILE A 16 6.88 -0.28 -8.11
C ILE A 16 5.97 -0.07 -9.33
N PRO A 17 6.44 -0.42 -10.53
CA PRO A 17 5.66 -0.24 -11.75
C PRO A 17 4.36 -1.05 -11.73
N VAL A 18 3.34 -0.50 -12.39
CA VAL A 18 2.10 -1.23 -12.69
C VAL A 18 2.40 -2.28 -13.76
N LYS A 19 2.02 -3.54 -13.48
CA LYS A 19 2.06 -4.64 -14.44
C LYS A 19 0.79 -4.70 -15.29
N THR A 20 -0.37 -4.50 -14.67
CA THR A 20 -1.67 -4.44 -15.36
C THR A 20 -2.69 -3.68 -14.53
N THR A 21 -3.67 -3.07 -15.21
CA THR A 21 -4.81 -2.35 -14.63
C THR A 21 -6.08 -3.21 -14.55
N ALA A 22 -6.00 -4.49 -14.94
CA ALA A 22 -7.12 -5.40 -14.97
C ALA A 22 -6.88 -6.51 -13.93
N VAL A 23 -7.60 -6.49 -12.81
CA VAL A 23 -7.38 -7.44 -11.71
C VAL A 23 -8.34 -8.63 -11.85
N PRO A 24 -7.85 -9.85 -12.13
CA PRO A 24 -8.69 -11.03 -12.14
C PRO A 24 -9.12 -11.43 -10.73
N MET A 25 -10.43 -11.59 -10.52
CA MET A 25 -11.07 -11.96 -9.27
C MET A 25 -12.05 -13.10 -9.48
N GLY A 26 -12.37 -13.83 -8.41
CA GLY A 26 -13.27 -14.98 -8.39
C GLY A 26 -12.61 -16.28 -8.86
N LEU A 27 -13.08 -17.40 -8.28
CA LEU A 27 -12.55 -18.73 -8.57
C LEU A 27 -12.82 -19.13 -10.03
N PRO A 28 -11.86 -19.79 -10.70
CA PRO A 28 -12.05 -20.35 -12.03
C PRO A 28 -13.28 -21.27 -12.08
N GLY A 29 -14.14 -21.07 -13.08
CA GLY A 29 -15.35 -21.90 -13.27
C GLY A 29 -16.53 -21.59 -12.36
N VAL A 30 -16.38 -20.68 -11.38
CA VAL A 30 -17.48 -20.29 -10.47
C VAL A 30 -17.94 -18.87 -10.72
N ASN A 31 -17.04 -17.89 -10.60
CA ASN A 31 -17.43 -16.47 -10.68
C ASN A 31 -16.25 -15.57 -11.10
N ARG A 32 -15.51 -16.02 -12.12
CA ARG A 32 -14.35 -15.28 -12.63
C ARG A 32 -14.81 -13.96 -13.25
N ARG A 33 -14.27 -12.86 -12.76
CA ARG A 33 -14.52 -11.50 -13.22
C ARG A 33 -13.23 -10.69 -13.22
N THR A 34 -13.22 -9.61 -13.98
CA THR A 34 -12.17 -8.59 -13.88
C THR A 34 -12.74 -7.40 -13.13
N VAL A 35 -11.98 -6.85 -12.20
CA VAL A 35 -12.35 -5.63 -11.47
C VAL A 35 -11.29 -4.55 -11.67
N ASP A 36 -11.71 -3.31 -11.46
CA ASP A 36 -10.83 -2.15 -11.54
C ASP A 36 -9.81 -2.16 -10.39
N GLY A 37 -8.55 -1.93 -10.75
CA GLY A 37 -7.44 -1.90 -9.82
C GLY A 37 -6.11 -2.05 -10.54
N PHE A 38 -5.09 -2.43 -9.79
CA PHE A 38 -3.72 -2.56 -10.29
C PHE A 38 -3.08 -3.81 -9.74
N VAL A 39 -2.33 -4.51 -10.58
CA VAL A 39 -1.35 -5.50 -10.15
C VAL A 39 0.03 -4.88 -10.35
N LEU A 40 0.82 -4.83 -9.29
CA LEU A 40 2.18 -4.33 -9.32
C LEU A 40 3.14 -5.40 -9.85
N MET A 41 4.31 -5.00 -10.33
CA MET A 41 5.37 -5.93 -10.77
C MET A 41 5.80 -6.91 -9.67
N THR A 42 5.63 -6.55 -8.39
CA THR A 42 5.87 -7.41 -7.23
C THR A 42 4.77 -8.47 -7.00
N GLY A 43 3.65 -8.40 -7.71
CA GLY A 43 2.48 -9.27 -7.51
C GLY A 43 1.48 -8.73 -6.46
N ILE A 44 1.76 -7.59 -5.84
CA ILE A 44 0.81 -6.91 -4.94
C ILE A 44 -0.38 -6.42 -5.76
N VAL A 45 -1.58 -6.63 -5.23
CA VAL A 45 -2.85 -6.19 -5.82
C VAL A 45 -3.36 -4.95 -5.08
N LEU A 46 -3.84 -3.96 -5.81
CA LEU A 46 -4.45 -2.74 -5.31
C LEU A 46 -5.83 -2.60 -5.96
N LEU A 47 -6.91 -2.71 -5.19
CA LEU A 47 -8.28 -2.62 -5.72
C LEU A 47 -8.82 -1.20 -5.58
N GLU A 48 -9.56 -0.71 -6.57
CA GLU A 48 -10.25 0.59 -6.47
C GLU A 48 -11.21 0.65 -5.28
N SER A 49 -11.86 -0.47 -4.93
CA SER A 49 -12.73 -0.55 -3.75
C SER A 49 -11.99 -0.40 -2.42
N GLU A 50 -10.67 -0.57 -2.40
CA GLU A 50 -9.81 -0.44 -1.22
C GLU A 50 -9.01 0.87 -1.23
N ARG A 51 -9.42 1.82 -2.06
CA ARG A 51 -8.87 3.17 -2.07
C ARG A 51 -9.42 3.97 -0.89
N ASP A 52 -8.52 4.54 -0.09
CA ASP A 52 -8.88 5.42 1.02
C ASP A 52 -9.33 6.81 0.54
N GLY A 53 -9.90 7.61 1.44
CA GLY A 53 -10.37 8.97 1.11
C GLY A 53 -9.24 9.96 0.77
N GLN A 54 -7.98 9.59 0.97
CA GLN A 54 -6.79 10.37 0.57
C GLN A 54 -6.24 9.91 -0.79
N GLY A 55 -6.84 8.89 -1.38
CA GLY A 55 -6.47 8.33 -2.67
C GLY A 55 -5.31 7.34 -2.63
N ARG A 56 -4.93 6.84 -1.45
CA ARG A 56 -3.99 5.74 -1.26
C ARG A 56 -4.74 4.41 -1.29
N TYR A 57 -4.03 3.33 -1.54
CA TYR A 57 -4.61 1.99 -1.71
C TYR A 57 -4.07 1.07 -0.63
N TYR A 58 -4.94 0.28 -0.01
CA TYR A 58 -4.47 -0.87 0.75
C TYR A 58 -3.95 -1.94 -0.21
N GLY A 59 -2.76 -2.47 0.08
CA GLY A 59 -2.18 -3.60 -0.63
C GLY A 59 -2.88 -4.90 -0.27
N GLY A 60 -2.92 -5.85 -1.20
CA GLY A 60 -3.32 -7.21 -0.91
C GLY A 60 -2.54 -8.25 -1.70
N ALA A 61 -2.57 -9.48 -1.17
CA ALA A 61 -2.10 -10.65 -1.89
C ALA A 61 -3.27 -11.21 -2.72
N GLY A 62 -3.05 -11.37 -4.03
CA GLY A 62 -3.97 -12.05 -4.93
C GLY A 62 -3.58 -13.52 -5.09
N MET A 63 -4.47 -14.45 -4.73
CA MET A 63 -4.30 -15.89 -4.97
C MET A 63 -5.60 -16.47 -5.54
N ASP A 64 -5.52 -17.10 -6.72
CA ASP A 64 -6.63 -17.84 -7.34
C ASP A 64 -7.97 -17.07 -7.43
N GLY A 65 -7.89 -15.75 -7.68
CA GLY A 65 -9.05 -14.86 -7.76
C GLY A 65 -9.59 -14.38 -6.40
N MET A 66 -8.91 -14.72 -5.30
CA MET A 66 -9.18 -14.15 -3.98
C MET A 66 -8.23 -12.99 -3.70
N TYR A 67 -8.70 -12.02 -2.90
CA TYR A 67 -7.93 -10.88 -2.44
C TYR A 67 -7.87 -10.90 -0.92
N LEU A 68 -6.65 -10.90 -0.37
CA LEU A 68 -6.42 -10.72 1.06
C LEU A 68 -5.79 -9.36 1.30
N ARG A 69 -6.58 -8.43 1.87
CA ARG A 69 -6.11 -7.11 2.26
C ARG A 69 -5.03 -7.20 3.33
N THR A 70 -3.98 -6.38 3.18
CA THR A 70 -2.89 -6.21 4.12
C THR A 70 -2.93 -4.79 4.74
N PRO A 71 -2.21 -4.54 5.85
CA PRO A 71 -2.14 -3.18 6.42
C PRO A 71 -1.23 -2.22 5.63
N HIS A 72 -0.52 -2.70 4.61
CA HIS A 72 0.40 -1.88 3.81
C HIS A 72 -0.39 -0.90 2.93
N LEU A 73 0.00 0.37 2.95
CA LEU A 73 -0.61 1.43 2.16
C LEU A 73 0.31 1.81 1.00
N PHE A 74 -0.28 2.15 -0.15
CA PHE A 74 0.43 2.53 -1.36
C PHE A 74 -0.11 3.84 -1.92
N THR A 75 0.79 4.75 -2.26
CA THR A 75 0.45 6.02 -2.91
C THR A 75 0.73 5.94 -4.42
N PRO A 76 -0.17 6.45 -5.28
CA PRO A 76 0.03 6.41 -6.72
C PRO A 76 1.10 7.40 -7.19
N VAL A 77 1.93 6.96 -8.13
CA VAL A 77 2.84 7.81 -8.90
C VAL A 77 2.25 8.00 -10.28
N LYS A 78 2.04 9.28 -10.64
CA LYS A 78 1.43 9.67 -11.91
C LYS A 78 2.47 10.15 -12.91
N ASN A 79 2.20 9.95 -14.20
CA ASN A 79 2.94 10.59 -15.28
C ASN A 79 2.47 12.06 -15.46
N GLU A 80 3.08 12.77 -16.42
CA GLU A 80 2.74 14.16 -16.74
C GLU A 80 1.28 14.33 -17.21
N SER A 81 0.68 13.29 -17.78
CA SER A 81 -0.73 13.25 -18.20
C SER A 81 -1.70 12.95 -17.05
N GLY A 82 -1.19 12.68 -15.84
CA GLY A 82 -1.99 12.36 -14.66
C GLY A 82 -2.39 10.89 -14.53
N GLU A 83 -1.93 10.02 -15.42
CA GLU A 83 -2.19 8.58 -15.38
C GLU A 83 -1.26 7.89 -14.39
N ILE A 84 -1.78 6.88 -13.68
CA ILE A 84 -1.01 6.12 -12.71
C ILE A 84 -0.09 5.14 -13.45
N ARG A 85 1.23 5.29 -13.26
CA ARG A 85 2.26 4.43 -13.87
C ARG A 85 2.92 3.46 -12.88
N ALA A 86 2.93 3.82 -11.60
CA ALA A 86 3.61 3.10 -10.54
C ALA A 86 2.99 3.44 -9.18
N PHE A 87 3.42 2.73 -8.15
CA PHE A 87 3.04 3.00 -6.77
C PHE A 87 4.27 3.00 -5.87
N ARG A 88 4.18 3.68 -4.73
CA ARG A 88 5.18 3.60 -3.65
C ARG A 88 4.50 3.17 -2.37
N GLU A 89 5.13 2.27 -1.64
CA GLU A 89 4.65 1.89 -0.31
C GLU A 89 4.86 3.04 0.69
N VAL A 90 3.86 3.28 1.53
CA VAL A 90 3.94 4.21 2.66
C VAL A 90 4.56 3.45 3.83
N LEU A 91 5.84 3.71 4.10
CA LEU A 91 6.55 3.04 5.17
C LEU A 91 6.14 3.63 6.53
N PRO A 92 5.94 2.77 7.54
CA PRO A 92 5.62 3.24 8.89
C PRO A 92 6.76 4.11 9.44
N VAL A 93 6.40 5.13 10.21
CA VAL A 93 7.38 5.89 10.99
C VAL A 93 8.02 4.91 11.97
N PRO A 94 9.37 4.81 12.05
CA PRO A 94 10.00 3.93 13.02
C PRO A 94 9.53 4.34 14.41
N VAL A 95 8.87 3.41 15.11
CA VAL A 95 8.54 3.61 16.51
C VAL A 95 9.89 3.70 17.23
N LYS A 96 10.25 4.89 17.74
CA LYS A 96 11.39 5.02 18.64
C LYS A 96 11.13 4.06 19.80
N THR A 97 11.88 2.97 19.85
CA THR A 97 11.83 2.00 20.95
C THR A 97 12.04 2.76 22.25
N ARG A 98 10.95 2.96 23.01
CA ARG A 98 11.06 3.40 24.40
C ARG A 98 11.87 2.32 25.09
N LYS A 99 13.04 2.68 25.64
CA LYS A 99 13.84 1.80 26.50
C LYS A 99 12.87 1.14 27.49
N PRO A 100 12.87 -0.20 27.64
CA PRO A 100 12.06 -0.81 28.69
C PRO A 100 12.45 -0.15 30.02
N PRO A 101 11.49 0.20 30.89
CA PRO A 101 11.82 0.72 32.21
C PRO A 101 12.76 -0.28 32.87
N ARG A 102 13.92 0.18 33.32
CA ARG A 102 14.81 -0.62 34.16
C ARG A 102 13.95 -1.09 35.33
N ARG A 103 13.69 -2.40 35.42
CA ARG A 103 13.18 -3.00 36.65
C ARG A 103 14.20 -2.62 37.71
N SER A 104 13.81 -1.74 38.63
CA SER A 104 14.53 -1.56 39.87
C SER A 104 14.57 -2.93 40.55
N ASP A 105 15.78 -3.43 40.78
CA ASP A 105 16.01 -4.66 41.53
C ASP A 105 15.23 -4.63 42.85
N PRO A 106 14.67 -5.77 43.31
CA PRO A 106 13.98 -5.81 44.58
C PRO A 106 14.99 -5.52 45.70
N GLU A 107 14.75 -4.42 46.43
CA GLU A 107 15.44 -4.15 47.67
C GLU A 107 15.04 -5.22 48.69
N ARG A 108 16.07 -5.72 49.39
CA ARG A 108 16.13 -6.95 50.19
C ARG A 108 15.28 -6.93 51.46
#